data_AF-A0A3M5N7A2-F1
#
_entry.id   AF-A0A3M5N7A2-F1
#
_cell.length_a   1.000
_cell.length_b   1.000
_cell.length_c   1.000
_cell.angle_alpha   90.00
_cell.angle_beta   90.00
_cell.angle_gamma   90.00
#
_symmetry.space_group_name_H-M   'P 1'
#
loop_
_entity.id
_entity.type
_entity.pdbx_description
1 polymer ?
#
loop_
_entity_poly.entity_id
_entity_poly.type
_entity_poly.pdbx_seq_one_letter_code
_entity_poly.pdbx_strand_id
1 'polypeptide(L)' 'MSKRRAFSEVVQVQDEDGQPPYLVKLIPTADGAEPDDCMYECGDPDCREWRIAEVLDDQALPTGQRIYHVTECNMSDPTG' A
#
# COMPACT_ATOMS: atom_id res chain seq x y z
N MET A 1 -3.87 7.97 11.87
CA MET A 1 -5.05 8.14 11.00
C MET A 1 -4.62 7.75 9.61
N SER A 2 -5.45 6.97 8.92
CA SER A 2 -5.18 6.57 7.54
C SER A 2 -5.36 7.77 6.59
N LYS A 3 -4.92 7.60 5.35
CA LYS A 3 -5.12 8.57 4.27
C LYS A 3 -5.67 7.80 3.08
N ARG A 4 -6.80 8.27 2.53
CA ARG A 4 -7.41 7.70 1.33
C ARG A 4 -6.41 7.77 0.16
N ARG A 5 -6.15 6.63 -0.48
CA ARG A 5 -5.22 6.52 -1.61
C ARG A 5 -5.94 6.35 -2.94
N ALA A 6 -5.20 6.48 -4.04
CA ALA A 6 -5.69 6.27 -5.39
C ALA A 6 -4.83 5.23 -6.14
N PHE A 7 -5.41 4.60 -7.17
CA PHE A 7 -4.65 3.75 -8.08
C PHE A 7 -3.52 4.55 -8.73
N SER A 8 -2.40 3.88 -8.97
CA SER A 8 -1.12 4.43 -9.44
C SER A 8 -0.39 5.34 -8.45
N GLU A 9 -0.94 5.60 -7.26
CA GLU A 9 -0.21 6.31 -6.22
C GLU A 9 0.96 5.45 -5.70
N VAL A 10 2.09 6.11 -5.44
CA VAL A 10 3.28 5.49 -4.86
C VAL A 10 3.32 5.83 -3.37
N VAL A 11 3.44 4.80 -2.54
CA VAL A 11 3.45 4.90 -1.08
C VAL A 11 4.63 4.11 -0.51
N GLN A 12 5.06 4.48 0.70
CA GLN A 12 5.95 3.65 1.52
C GLN A 12 5.10 2.76 2.43
N VAL A 13 5.44 1.47 2.49
CA VAL A 13 4.82 0.50 3.40
C VAL A 13 5.83 0.15 4.47
N GLN A 14 5.45 0.25 5.76
CA GLN A 14 6.30 -0.24 6.84
C GLN A 14 6.09 -1.75 7.00
N ASP A 15 7.19 -2.48 7.17
CA ASP A 15 7.13 -3.89 7.51
C ASP A 15 7.09 -4.05 9.04
N GLU A 16 6.34 -5.06 9.52
CA GLU A 16 6.16 -5.31 10.95
C GLU A 16 7.46 -5.81 11.63
N ASP A 17 8.46 -6.28 10.88
CA ASP A 17 9.72 -6.83 11.41
C ASP A 17 10.84 -5.78 11.57
N GLY A 18 10.52 -4.49 11.41
CA GLY A 18 11.51 -3.41 11.52
C GLY A 18 12.47 -3.32 10.33
N GLN A 19 12.11 -3.96 9.21
CA GLN A 19 12.80 -3.77 7.93
C GLN A 19 12.60 -2.33 7.42
N PRO A 20 13.55 -1.81 6.60
CA PRO A 20 13.35 -0.53 5.97
C PRO A 20 12.05 -0.54 5.16
N PRO A 21 11.23 0.53 5.24
CA PRO A 21 10.03 0.62 4.45
C PRO A 21 10.38 0.54 2.97
N TYR A 22 9.53 -0.11 2.20
CA TYR A 22 9.73 -0.27 0.75
C TYR A 22 8.64 0.47 -0.02
N LEU A 23 9.01 0.91 -1.22
CA LEU A 23 8.12 1.64 -2.10
C LEU A 23 7.22 0.67 -2.84
N VAL A 24 5.93 1.00 -2.91
CA VAL A 24 4.98 0.26 -3.72
C VAL A 24 4.10 1.21 -4.51
N LYS A 25 3.71 0.78 -5.71
CA LYS A 25 2.65 1.42 -6.48
C LYS A 25 1.35 0.65 -6.29
N LEU A 26 0.30 1.37 -5.92
CA LEU A 26 -1.04 0.79 -5.80
C LEU A 26 -1.60 0.51 -7.18
N ILE A 27 -2.00 -0.73 -7.47
CA ILE A 27 -2.48 -1.12 -8.80
C ILE A 27 -3.88 -1.75 -8.71
N PRO A 28 -4.70 -1.63 -9.76
CA PRO A 28 -5.99 -2.30 -9.80
C PRO A 28 -5.82 -3.83 -9.88
N THR A 29 -6.79 -4.57 -9.33
CA THR A 29 -6.92 -6.00 -9.61
C THR A 29 -7.39 -6.21 -11.06
N ALA A 30 -7.24 -7.43 -11.58
CA ALA A 30 -7.66 -7.75 -12.94
C ALA A 30 -9.17 -7.55 -13.16
N ASP A 31 -9.96 -7.75 -12.10
CA ASP A 31 -11.41 -7.52 -12.06
C ASP A 31 -11.79 -6.06 -11.76
N GLY A 32 -10.83 -5.20 -11.42
CA GLY A 32 -11.06 -3.78 -11.16
C GLY A 32 -11.74 -3.47 -9.82
N ALA A 33 -11.68 -4.40 -8.86
CA ALA A 33 -12.24 -4.17 -7.53
C ALA A 33 -11.60 -2.98 -6.81
N GLU A 34 -12.44 -2.28 -6.06
CA GLU A 34 -12.02 -1.25 -5.13
C GLU A 34 -11.35 -1.86 -3.88
N PRO A 35 -10.56 -1.06 -3.13
CA PRO A 35 -10.00 -1.48 -1.84
C PRO A 35 -11.08 -1.92 -0.84
N ASP A 36 -10.79 -2.97 -0.07
CA ASP A 36 -11.69 -3.51 0.95
C ASP A 36 -11.63 -2.67 2.25
N ASP A 37 -12.52 -2.97 3.19
CA ASP A 37 -12.41 -2.45 4.56
C ASP A 37 -11.10 -2.93 5.21
N CYS A 38 -10.44 -2.05 5.97
CA CYS A 38 -9.24 -2.43 6.71
C CYS A 38 -9.57 -3.53 7.74
N MET A 39 -8.86 -4.65 7.65
CA MET A 39 -9.03 -5.78 8.57
C MET A 39 -8.36 -5.55 9.93
N TYR A 40 -7.46 -4.58 10.05
CA TYR A 40 -6.85 -4.23 11.33
C TYR A 40 -7.79 -3.35 12.17
N GLU A 41 -7.85 -3.63 13.47
CA GLU A 41 -8.51 -2.78 14.48
C GLU A 41 -7.70 -1.48 14.74
N CYS A 42 -7.34 -0.76 13.68
CA CYS A 42 -6.53 0.46 13.71
C CYS A 42 -7.27 1.70 14.24
N GLY A 43 -8.56 1.55 14.57
CA GLY A 43 -9.41 2.61 15.15
C GLY A 43 -9.88 3.66 14.14
N ASP A 44 -9.64 3.46 12.85
CA ASP A 44 -10.02 4.39 11.79
C ASP A 44 -11.01 3.74 10.81
N PRO A 45 -12.31 4.10 10.87
CA PRO A 45 -13.36 3.45 10.07
C PRO A 45 -13.25 3.75 8.57
N ASP A 46 -12.48 4.77 8.21
CA ASP A 46 -12.20 5.12 6.83
C ASP A 46 -10.99 4.39 6.25
N CYS A 47 -10.22 3.67 7.06
CA CYS A 47 -9.04 2.95 6.57
C CYS A 47 -9.44 1.82 5.63
N ARG A 48 -8.73 1.70 4.50
CA ARG A 48 -8.93 0.63 3.51
C ARG A 48 -7.74 -0.31 3.39
N GLU A 49 -8.03 -1.50 2.90
CA GLU A 49 -7.05 -2.52 2.53
C GLU A 49 -6.97 -2.65 1.01
N TRP A 50 -5.76 -2.47 0.49
CA TRP A 50 -5.44 -2.62 -0.92
C TRP A 50 -5.03 -4.06 -1.21
N ARG A 51 -5.82 -4.73 -2.05
CA ARG A 51 -5.61 -6.15 -2.39
C ARG A 51 -4.26 -6.43 -3.00
N ILE A 52 -3.71 -5.50 -3.79
CA ILE A 52 -2.47 -5.71 -4.52
C ILE A 52 -1.70 -4.41 -4.71
N ALA A 53 -0.38 -4.48 -4.56
CA ALA A 53 0.54 -3.41 -4.92
C ALA A 53 1.79 -3.99 -5.58
N GLU A 54 2.41 -3.20 -6.46
CA GLU A 54 3.65 -3.55 -7.15
C GLU A 54 4.84 -2.95 -6.42
N VAL A 55 5.84 -3.76 -6.09
CA VAL A 55 7.05 -3.29 -5.40
C VAL A 55 7.93 -2.52 -6.37
N LEU A 56 8.45 -1.39 -5.91
CA LEU A 56 9.39 -0.55 -6.64
C LEU A 56 10.78 -0.62 -6.02
N ASP A 57 11.81 -0.45 -6.85
CA ASP A 57 13.18 -0.25 -6.38
C ASP A 57 13.44 1.19 -5.90
N ASP A 58 14.67 1.49 -5.51
CA ASP A 58 15.09 2.82 -5.06
C ASP A 58 15.00 3.90 -6.15
N GLN A 59 14.89 3.50 -7.42
CA GLN A 59 14.68 4.38 -8.57
C GLN A 59 13.20 4.51 -8.95
N ALA A 60 12.29 4.01 -8.10
CA ALA A 60 10.85 3.94 -8.32
C ALA A 60 10.45 3.14 -9.57
N LEU A 61 11.25 2.16 -9.98
CA LEU A 61 10.96 1.26 -11.09
C LEU A 61 10.34 -0.06 -10.60
N PRO A 62 9.38 -0.65 -11.34
CA PRO A 62 8.80 -1.93 -10.99
C PRO A 62 9.84 -3.05 -10.92
N THR A 63 9.88 -3.78 -9.80
CA THR A 63 10.75 -4.96 -9.65
C THR A 63 10.13 -6.22 -10.25
N GLY A 64 8.84 -6.17 -10.59
CA GLY A 64 8.02 -7.34 -10.98
C GLY A 64 7.49 -8.13 -9.78
N GLN A 65 7.87 -7.78 -8.56
CA GLN A 65 7.29 -8.36 -7.35
C GLN A 65 5.97 -7.67 -6.99
N ARG A 66 5.06 -8.43 -6.38
CA ARG A 66 3.77 -7.93 -5.89
C ARG A 66 3.57 -8.32 -4.45
N ILE A 67 2.96 -7.41 -3.70
CA ILE A 67 2.47 -7.66 -2.35
C ILE A 67 0.95 -7.54 -2.32
N TYR A 68 0.35 -8.08 -1.27
CA TYR A 68 -1.09 -8.19 -1.12
C TYR A 68 -1.50 -7.72 0.27
N HIS A 69 -2.77 -7.33 0.42
CA HIS A 69 -3.37 -6.94 1.71
C HIS A 69 -2.62 -5.79 2.40
N VAL A 70 -2.42 -4.68 1.67
CA VAL A 70 -1.69 -3.52 2.16
C VAL A 70 -2.68 -2.51 2.73
N THR A 71 -2.60 -2.20 4.02
CA THR A 71 -3.56 -1.31 4.68
C THR A 71 -3.09 0.14 4.70
N GLU A 72 -4.02 1.08 4.53
CA GLU A 72 -3.70 2.52 4.51
C GLU A 72 -3.11 3.00 5.84
N CYS A 73 -3.43 2.34 6.97
CA CYS A 73 -2.84 2.64 8.27
C CYS A 73 -1.36 2.21 8.38
N ASN A 74 -0.87 1.40 7.44
CA ASN A 74 0.53 1.01 7.32
C ASN A 74 1.26 1.76 6.17
N MET A 75 0.58 2.73 5.54
CA MET A 75 1.12 3.50 4.43
C MET A 75 1.53 4.91 4.86
N SER A 76 2.70 5.34 4.40
CA SER A 76 3.21 6.70 4.51
C SER A 76 3.42 7.32 3.13
N ASP A 77 3.37 8.65 3.07
CA ASP A 77 3.84 9.37 1.88
C ASP A 77 5.36 9.14 1.72
N PRO A 78 5.86 8.88 0.51
CA PRO A 78 7.28 8.64 0.31
C PRO A 78 8.09 9.88 0.64
N THR A 79 9.12 9.73 1.47
CA THR A 79 10.11 10.78 1.72
C THR A 79 11.05 10.85 0.53
N GLY A 80 11.01 11.97 -0.20
CA GLY A 80 11.94 12.27 -1.30
C GLY A 80 13.34 12.66 -0.83
#